data_AF-A0A2D3C3H8-F1
#
_entry.id   AF-A0A2D3C3H8-F1
#
_cell.length_a   1.000
_cell.length_b   1.000
_cell.length_c   1.000
_cell.angle_alpha   90.00
_cell.angle_beta   90.00
_cell.angle_gamma   90.00
#
_symmetry.space_group_name_H-M   'P 1'
#
loop_
_entity.id
_entity.type
_entity.pdbx_description
1 polymer ?
#
loop_
_entity_poly.entity_id
_entity_poly.type
_entity_poly.pdbx_seq_one_letter_code
_entity_poly.pdbx_strand_id
1 'polypeptide(L)'
;MNETVISTKDNKQVVYIPEKCIGCGTCVMVCPKETLVIGSVGPVARGLIDKEFLEIRPNTCITCGMCSKVCPTGALEMREDGKPVEEKTFLINAIKPTTVNDDCVHCGLCEQVCPQGCIEVDQWLSNDNEAKIDGTTTINQECCVHCGWCESVCPVDAIEVEKPFEGTWFRDEDICQACRTCVDVCPCNALFNPDWEAGERVDKVAQRPDACIYCGACAVSCPVQAIDVKKTAIAAEMEKKKVFEKKLLDKPSVKPTLTSKLVTDKYDCLGCGNCVIVCPVNAYANKELAAGHLNNMDEKALLEVENGAVNVVDQDVCGSCGACAMICPTNAIWLEKKEVE
;
A
#
# COMPACT_ATOMS: atom_id res chain seq x y z
N MET A 1 2.93 -16.92 -11.34
CA MET A 1 2.35 -15.58 -11.41
C MET A 1 0.89 -15.73 -11.76
N ASN A 2 -0.01 -15.48 -10.80
CA ASN A 2 -1.44 -15.46 -11.08
C ASN A 2 -1.76 -14.16 -11.87
N GLU A 3 -2.47 -14.26 -12.98
CA GLU A 3 -2.91 -13.08 -13.75
C GLU A 3 -4.40 -13.18 -14.07
N THR A 4 -5.07 -12.03 -14.14
CA THR A 4 -6.50 -11.94 -14.45
C THR A 4 -6.72 -11.02 -15.65
N VAL A 5 -7.29 -11.55 -16.73
CA VAL A 5 -7.71 -10.74 -17.88
C VAL A 5 -9.00 -10.01 -17.51
N ILE A 6 -8.92 -8.68 -17.33
CA ILE A 6 -10.07 -7.82 -16.99
C ILE A 6 -11.06 -7.74 -18.16
N SER A 7 -10.54 -7.55 -19.37
CA SER A 7 -11.34 -7.44 -20.58
C SER A 7 -10.47 -7.65 -21.81
N THR A 8 -11.07 -8.27 -22.84
CA THR A 8 -10.50 -8.40 -24.17
C THR A 8 -11.43 -7.70 -25.16
N LYS A 9 -10.87 -6.87 -26.04
CA LYS A 9 -11.58 -6.28 -27.16
C LYS A 9 -10.66 -6.27 -28.37
N ASP A 10 -11.10 -6.87 -29.47
CA ASP A 10 -10.27 -7.10 -30.65
C ASP A 10 -8.99 -7.88 -30.26
N ASN A 11 -7.80 -7.37 -30.58
CA ASN A 11 -6.52 -7.93 -30.17
C ASN A 11 -5.96 -7.33 -28.86
N LYS A 12 -6.73 -6.49 -28.17
CA LYS A 12 -6.29 -5.73 -27.00
C LYS A 12 -6.86 -6.29 -25.69
N GLN A 13 -6.02 -6.33 -24.67
CA GLN A 13 -6.39 -6.83 -23.34
C GLN A 13 -5.94 -5.86 -22.24
N VAL A 14 -6.73 -5.75 -21.18
CA VAL A 14 -6.28 -5.20 -19.90
C VAL A 14 -6.11 -6.36 -18.93
N VAL A 15 -4.93 -6.49 -18.36
CA VAL A 15 -4.53 -7.60 -17.47
C VAL A 15 -4.17 -7.06 -16.09
N TYR A 16 -4.61 -7.75 -15.05
CA TYR A 16 -4.24 -7.49 -13.67
C TYR A 16 -3.28 -8.57 -13.16
N ILE A 17 -2.14 -8.12 -12.62
CA ILE A 17 -1.08 -8.93 -12.03
C ILE A 17 -1.05 -8.60 -10.54
N PRO A 18 -1.71 -9.38 -9.67
CA PRO A 18 -1.91 -9.00 -8.28
C PRO A 18 -0.62 -8.92 -7.47
N GLU A 19 0.36 -9.77 -7.78
CA GLU A 19 1.68 -9.81 -7.12
C GLU A 19 2.45 -8.47 -7.23
N LYS A 20 2.16 -7.63 -8.23
CA LYS A 20 2.76 -6.30 -8.41
C LYS A 20 1.94 -5.17 -7.78
N CYS A 21 0.74 -5.46 -7.28
CA CYS A 21 -0.20 -4.46 -6.83
C CYS A 21 0.14 -3.97 -5.42
N ILE A 22 0.30 -2.65 -5.26
CA ILE A 22 0.64 -2.02 -3.97
C ILE A 22 -0.56 -1.36 -3.27
N GLY A 23 -1.79 -1.67 -3.67
CA GLY A 23 -2.99 -1.16 -3.00
C GLY A 23 -3.18 0.37 -3.03
N CYS A 24 -2.61 1.07 -4.02
CA CYS A 24 -2.59 2.55 -4.03
C CYS A 24 -3.86 3.23 -4.57
N GLY A 25 -4.68 2.52 -5.35
CA GLY A 25 -5.94 3.06 -5.89
C GLY A 25 -5.84 4.07 -7.03
N THR A 26 -4.63 4.39 -7.52
CA THR A 26 -4.43 5.34 -8.64
C THR A 26 -5.21 4.92 -9.90
N CYS A 27 -5.33 3.62 -10.15
CA CYS A 27 -6.09 3.07 -11.26
C CYS A 27 -7.61 3.31 -11.14
N VAL A 28 -8.14 3.29 -9.92
CA VAL A 28 -9.56 3.57 -9.62
C VAL A 28 -9.86 5.04 -9.91
N MET A 29 -8.97 5.95 -9.53
CA MET A 29 -9.13 7.40 -9.76
C MET A 29 -9.27 7.78 -11.24
N VAL A 30 -8.67 7.02 -12.15
CA VAL A 30 -8.68 7.35 -13.59
C VAL A 30 -9.73 6.59 -14.39
N CYS A 31 -10.26 5.49 -13.85
CA CYS A 31 -11.16 4.58 -14.56
C CYS A 31 -12.52 5.27 -14.85
N PRO A 32 -12.88 5.49 -16.12
CA PRO A 32 -14.11 6.22 -16.48
C PRO A 32 -15.39 5.39 -16.29
N LYS A 33 -15.27 4.08 -16.01
CA LYS A 33 -16.38 3.14 -15.88
C LYS A 33 -16.49 2.52 -14.50
N GLU A 34 -15.64 2.95 -13.56
CA GLU A 34 -15.62 2.43 -12.18
C GLU A 34 -15.49 0.89 -12.14
N THR A 35 -14.82 0.32 -13.15
CA THR A 35 -14.60 -1.13 -13.27
C THR A 35 -13.76 -1.68 -12.12
N LEU A 36 -12.80 -0.88 -11.66
CA LEU A 36 -11.84 -1.28 -10.64
C LEU A 36 -12.33 -0.78 -9.30
N VAL A 37 -12.48 -1.68 -8.35
CA VAL A 37 -12.90 -1.37 -6.98
C VAL A 37 -11.77 -1.75 -6.05
N ILE A 38 -11.30 -0.78 -5.25
CA ILE A 38 -10.25 -1.03 -4.26
C ILE A 38 -10.86 -1.13 -2.87
N GLY A 39 -10.41 -2.10 -2.08
CA GLY A 39 -10.88 -2.29 -0.71
C GLY A 39 -10.01 -3.24 0.09
N SER A 40 -10.26 -3.32 1.39
CA SER A 40 -9.58 -4.24 2.31
C SER A 40 -8.04 -4.18 2.24
N VAL A 41 -7.46 -3.01 1.94
CA VAL A 41 -6.01 -2.87 1.71
C VAL A 41 -5.19 -3.28 2.94
N GLY A 42 -5.61 -2.86 4.14
CA GLY A 42 -4.95 -3.24 5.39
C GLY A 42 -4.82 -4.76 5.59
N PRO A 43 -5.93 -5.52 5.63
CA PRO A 43 -5.89 -6.96 5.90
C PRO A 43 -5.29 -7.76 4.74
N VAL A 44 -5.41 -7.31 3.49
CA VAL A 44 -4.69 -7.94 2.35
C VAL A 44 -3.19 -7.82 2.55
N ALA A 45 -2.68 -6.61 2.82
CA ALA A 45 -1.25 -6.40 3.06
C ALA A 45 -0.72 -7.14 4.31
N ARG A 46 -1.58 -7.32 5.32
CA ARG A 46 -1.27 -8.08 6.54
C ARG A 46 -1.45 -9.60 6.41
N GLY A 47 -1.90 -10.10 5.26
CA GLY A 47 -2.14 -11.53 5.04
C GLY A 47 -3.29 -12.12 5.86
N LEU A 48 -4.26 -11.29 6.27
CA LEU A 48 -5.40 -11.70 7.13
C LEU A 48 -6.62 -12.17 6.34
N ILE A 49 -6.60 -11.99 5.02
CA ILE A 49 -7.68 -12.37 4.12
C ILE A 49 -7.09 -12.78 2.77
N ASP A 50 -7.48 -13.96 2.29
CA ASP A 50 -7.01 -14.50 1.01
C ASP A 50 -7.73 -13.82 -0.17
N LYS A 51 -7.46 -12.55 -0.43
CA LYS A 51 -8.04 -11.81 -1.58
C LYS A 51 -7.08 -10.79 -2.13
N GLU A 52 -7.41 -10.28 -3.31
CA GLU A 52 -6.65 -9.22 -3.95
C GLU A 52 -7.07 -7.81 -3.51
N PHE A 53 -6.18 -6.84 -3.70
CA PHE A 53 -6.47 -5.42 -3.45
C PHE A 53 -7.58 -4.86 -4.35
N LEU A 54 -7.71 -5.40 -5.57
CA LEU A 54 -8.69 -4.95 -6.56
C LEU A 54 -9.75 -6.03 -6.80
N GLU A 55 -11.00 -5.59 -6.77
CA GLU A 55 -12.13 -6.31 -7.36
C GLU A 55 -12.51 -5.68 -8.70
N ILE A 56 -13.00 -6.51 -9.62
CA ILE A 56 -13.27 -6.14 -11.00
C ILE A 56 -14.76 -6.30 -11.25
N ARG A 57 -15.47 -5.19 -11.50
CA ARG A 57 -16.88 -5.23 -11.89
C ARG A 57 -17.01 -5.86 -13.28
N PRO A 58 -17.77 -6.96 -13.41
CA PRO A 58 -17.88 -7.68 -14.68
C PRO A 58 -18.55 -6.80 -15.75
N ASN A 59 -18.14 -6.96 -17.01
CA ASN A 59 -18.78 -6.34 -18.18
C ASN A 59 -18.83 -4.80 -18.22
N THR A 60 -18.10 -4.10 -17.33
CA THR A 60 -18.05 -2.62 -17.32
C THR A 60 -16.84 -2.06 -18.07
N CYS A 61 -15.76 -2.83 -18.18
CA CYS A 61 -14.52 -2.39 -18.80
C CYS A 61 -14.71 -2.14 -20.30
N ILE A 62 -14.19 -1.00 -20.78
CA ILE A 62 -14.20 -0.62 -22.20
C ILE A 62 -12.80 -0.74 -22.85
N THR A 63 -11.86 -1.40 -22.17
CA THR A 63 -10.50 -1.68 -22.68
C THR A 63 -9.74 -0.41 -23.11
N CYS A 64 -9.90 0.69 -22.36
CA CYS A 64 -9.28 1.99 -22.69
C CYS A 64 -7.81 2.12 -22.26
N GLY A 65 -7.32 1.25 -21.38
CA GLY A 65 -5.94 1.27 -20.87
C GLY A 65 -5.57 2.46 -19.98
N MET A 66 -6.52 3.29 -19.50
CA MET A 66 -6.17 4.42 -18.62
C MET A 66 -5.53 3.95 -17.31
N CYS A 67 -6.02 2.84 -16.75
CA CYS A 67 -5.52 2.29 -15.50
C CYS A 67 -4.10 1.74 -15.61
N SER A 68 -3.75 1.08 -16.71
CA SER A 68 -2.40 0.59 -16.99
C SER A 68 -1.43 1.74 -17.26
N LYS A 69 -1.89 2.82 -17.91
CA LYS A 69 -1.04 3.98 -18.19
C LYS A 69 -0.58 4.72 -16.95
N VAL A 70 -1.33 4.69 -15.85
CA VAL A 70 -0.97 5.37 -14.59
C VAL A 70 -0.49 4.43 -13.49
N CYS A 71 -0.39 3.13 -13.77
CA CYS A 71 0.07 2.15 -12.79
C CYS A 71 1.58 2.29 -12.59
N PRO A 72 2.05 2.63 -11.37
CA PRO A 72 3.49 2.86 -11.14
C PRO A 72 4.30 1.57 -11.00
N THR A 73 3.65 0.41 -10.86
CA THR A 73 4.31 -0.89 -10.64
C THR A 73 4.06 -1.90 -11.76
N GLY A 74 3.31 -1.52 -12.80
CA GLY A 74 2.91 -2.45 -13.86
C GLY A 74 1.91 -3.54 -13.42
N ALA A 75 1.27 -3.42 -12.25
CA ALA A 75 0.22 -4.34 -11.80
C ALA A 75 -1.02 -4.36 -12.72
N LEU A 76 -1.24 -3.27 -13.46
CA LEU A 76 -2.22 -3.23 -14.54
C LEU A 76 -1.48 -3.04 -15.86
N GLU A 77 -1.62 -4.01 -16.74
CA GLU A 77 -0.90 -4.09 -17.99
C GLU A 77 -1.88 -4.02 -19.17
N MET A 78 -1.51 -3.29 -20.20
CA MET A 78 -2.20 -3.36 -21.49
C MET A 78 -1.42 -4.32 -22.38
N ARG A 79 -2.11 -5.30 -22.97
CA ARG A 79 -1.53 -6.18 -23.97
C ARG A 79 -2.16 -5.97 -25.35
N GLU A 80 -1.37 -6.14 -26.39
CA GLU A 80 -1.81 -6.21 -27.79
C GLU A 80 -1.21 -7.47 -28.42
N ASP A 81 -2.04 -8.26 -29.10
CA ASP A 81 -1.67 -9.58 -29.63
C ASP A 81 -1.03 -10.50 -28.56
N GLY A 82 -1.51 -10.38 -27.32
CA GLY A 82 -1.04 -11.15 -26.16
C GLY A 82 0.28 -10.70 -25.55
N LYS A 83 0.88 -9.59 -26.00
CA LYS A 83 2.15 -9.06 -25.49
C LYS A 83 1.98 -7.71 -24.79
N PRO A 84 2.77 -7.41 -23.74
CA PRO A 84 2.76 -6.09 -23.10
C PRO A 84 3.02 -4.97 -24.12
N VAL A 85 2.30 -3.86 -23.98
CA VAL A 85 2.52 -2.66 -24.79
C VAL A 85 3.62 -1.79 -24.16
N GLU A 86 4.75 -1.69 -24.85
CA GLU A 86 5.95 -0.97 -24.39
C GLU A 86 6.03 0.46 -24.98
N GLU A 87 5.03 1.29 -24.70
CA GLU A 87 5.03 2.71 -25.14
C GLU A 87 5.37 3.67 -24.00
N LYS A 88 5.95 4.82 -24.32
CA LYS A 88 6.22 5.93 -23.36
C LYS A 88 4.95 6.66 -22.87
N THR A 89 3.77 6.23 -23.33
CA THR A 89 2.48 6.69 -22.76
C THR A 89 2.10 5.97 -21.46
N PHE A 90 2.85 4.93 -21.07
CA PHE A 90 2.66 4.17 -19.84
C PHE A 90 3.70 4.58 -18.80
N LEU A 91 3.24 4.80 -17.57
CA LEU A 91 4.09 5.37 -16.51
C LEU A 91 5.29 4.48 -16.21
N ILE A 92 5.05 3.18 -16.08
CA ILE A 92 6.10 2.20 -15.82
C ILE A 92 7.20 2.19 -16.90
N ASN A 93 6.86 2.48 -18.15
CA ASN A 93 7.83 2.54 -19.26
C ASN A 93 8.49 3.92 -19.41
N ALA A 94 7.89 4.97 -18.82
CA ALA A 94 8.39 6.33 -18.87
C ALA A 94 9.37 6.62 -17.72
N ILE A 95 9.23 5.92 -16.59
CA ILE A 95 10.15 6.02 -15.46
C ILE A 95 11.50 5.43 -15.87
N LYS A 96 12.58 6.16 -15.62
CA LYS A 96 13.94 5.65 -15.79
C LYS A 96 14.17 4.48 -14.83
N PRO A 97 14.73 3.35 -15.31
CA PRO A 97 15.06 2.24 -14.44
C PRO A 97 16.04 2.70 -13.35
N THR A 98 15.97 2.08 -12.18
CA THR A 98 17.00 2.32 -11.16
C THR A 98 18.30 1.68 -11.63
N THR A 99 19.36 2.48 -11.75
CA THR A 99 20.65 2.03 -12.29
C THR A 99 21.75 2.09 -11.26
N VAL A 100 22.81 1.32 -11.50
CA VAL A 100 24.04 1.30 -10.72
C VAL A 100 25.19 1.58 -11.68
N ASN A 101 26.03 2.57 -11.40
CA ASN A 101 27.17 2.93 -12.22
C ASN A 101 28.47 2.23 -11.74
N ASP A 102 29.58 2.49 -12.44
CA ASP A 102 30.88 1.86 -12.19
C ASP A 102 31.58 2.35 -10.90
N ASP A 103 31.05 3.38 -10.22
CA ASP A 103 31.59 3.84 -8.93
C ASP A 103 31.18 2.91 -7.77
N CYS A 104 30.30 1.93 -8.02
CA CYS A 104 29.81 1.00 -7.02
C CYS A 104 30.95 0.17 -6.41
N VAL A 105 31.03 0.19 -5.08
CA VAL A 105 31.98 -0.61 -4.30
C VAL A 105 31.38 -1.91 -3.75
N HIS A 106 30.20 -2.28 -4.26
CA HIS A 106 29.46 -3.50 -3.91
C HIS A 106 29.24 -3.73 -2.41
N CYS A 107 29.16 -2.68 -1.56
CA CYS A 107 29.14 -2.82 -0.10
C CYS A 107 27.92 -3.54 0.52
N GLY A 108 26.84 -3.78 -0.25
CA GLY A 108 25.65 -4.49 0.23
C GLY A 108 24.62 -3.63 0.98
N LEU A 109 24.90 -2.34 1.27
CA LEU A 109 23.96 -1.49 2.01
C LEU A 109 22.61 -1.36 1.30
N CYS A 110 22.59 -1.21 -0.02
CA CYS A 110 21.38 -1.09 -0.83
C CYS A 110 20.48 -2.34 -0.76
N GLU A 111 21.07 -3.53 -0.74
CA GLU A 111 20.36 -4.81 -0.55
C GLU A 111 19.67 -4.86 0.81
N GLN A 112 20.40 -4.53 1.89
CA GLN A 112 19.89 -4.58 3.26
C GLN A 112 18.73 -3.61 3.52
N VAL A 113 18.73 -2.44 2.86
CA VAL A 113 17.69 -1.43 3.08
C VAL A 113 16.53 -1.52 2.10
N CYS A 114 16.60 -2.36 1.06
CA CYS A 114 15.55 -2.45 0.05
C CYS A 114 14.27 -3.05 0.64
N PRO A 115 13.17 -2.28 0.78
CA PRO A 115 11.95 -2.79 1.40
C PRO A 115 11.23 -3.86 0.56
N GLN A 116 11.60 -3.97 -0.71
CA GLN A 116 11.02 -4.94 -1.65
C GLN A 116 11.94 -6.14 -1.92
N GLY A 117 13.17 -6.17 -1.37
CA GLY A 117 14.12 -7.25 -1.62
C GLY A 117 14.51 -7.40 -3.10
N CYS A 118 14.64 -6.28 -3.83
CA CYS A 118 14.87 -6.27 -5.28
C CYS A 118 16.33 -6.16 -5.69
N ILE A 119 17.25 -6.11 -4.73
CA ILE A 119 18.66 -5.87 -4.99
C ILE A 119 19.44 -7.07 -4.51
N GLU A 120 20.35 -7.56 -5.35
CA GLU A 120 21.25 -8.67 -5.05
C GLU A 120 22.69 -8.17 -5.19
N VAL A 121 23.51 -8.42 -4.17
CA VAL A 121 24.91 -8.01 -4.14
C VAL A 121 25.82 -9.21 -3.87
N ASP A 122 26.60 -9.59 -4.89
CA ASP A 122 27.64 -10.61 -4.77
C ASP A 122 29.00 -9.96 -4.57
N GLN A 123 29.82 -10.50 -3.67
CA GLN A 123 31.17 -10.02 -3.36
C GLN A 123 32.17 -11.19 -3.37
N TRP A 124 33.39 -10.94 -3.85
CA TRP A 124 34.50 -11.87 -3.75
C TRP A 124 35.84 -11.13 -3.65
N LEU A 125 36.88 -11.83 -3.18
CA LEU A 125 38.24 -11.28 -3.14
C LEU A 125 38.79 -11.14 -4.56
N SER A 126 39.40 -9.99 -4.85
CA SER A 126 39.98 -9.75 -6.17
C SER A 126 41.12 -10.73 -6.47
N ASN A 127 41.22 -11.15 -7.72
CA ASN A 127 42.25 -12.08 -8.22
C ASN A 127 43.54 -11.38 -8.65
N ASP A 128 43.61 -10.06 -8.55
CA ASP A 128 44.71 -9.24 -9.08
C ASP A 128 45.85 -9.01 -8.06
N ASN A 129 45.93 -9.86 -7.01
CA ASN A 129 46.85 -9.73 -5.88
C ASN A 129 46.75 -8.40 -5.09
N GLU A 130 45.67 -7.66 -5.28
CA GLU A 130 45.34 -6.47 -4.49
C GLU A 130 44.35 -6.84 -3.37
N ALA A 131 44.47 -6.20 -2.22
CA ALA A 131 43.53 -6.37 -1.11
C ALA A 131 42.24 -5.57 -1.38
N LYS A 132 41.49 -5.97 -2.41
CA LYS A 132 40.23 -5.37 -2.86
C LYS A 132 39.12 -6.42 -2.94
N ILE A 133 37.89 -5.94 -2.82
CA ILE A 133 36.67 -6.73 -3.03
C ILE A 133 36.14 -6.36 -4.41
N ASP A 134 35.95 -7.37 -5.26
CA ASP A 134 35.20 -7.26 -6.51
C ASP A 134 33.77 -7.75 -6.27
N GLY A 135 32.84 -7.38 -7.14
CA GLY A 135 31.45 -7.77 -6.95
C GLY A 135 30.55 -7.52 -8.15
N THR A 136 29.28 -7.88 -7.98
CA THR A 136 28.17 -7.49 -8.86
C THR A 136 27.02 -6.95 -8.03
N THR A 137 26.34 -5.93 -8.53
CA THR A 137 25.13 -5.40 -7.92
C THR A 137 24.04 -5.33 -8.97
N THR A 138 22.98 -6.12 -8.78
CA THR A 138 21.88 -6.22 -9.74
C THR A 138 20.59 -5.75 -9.09
N ILE A 139 19.77 -4.99 -9.82
CA ILE A 139 18.47 -4.48 -9.36
C ILE A 139 17.37 -5.06 -10.25
N ASN A 140 16.51 -5.87 -9.65
CA ASN A 140 15.31 -6.40 -10.30
C ASN A 140 14.25 -5.30 -10.45
N GLN A 141 14.06 -4.83 -11.68
CA GLN A 141 13.10 -3.76 -11.99
C GLN A 141 11.64 -4.22 -11.87
N GLU A 142 11.36 -5.52 -11.88
CA GLU A 142 9.99 -6.06 -11.80
C GLU A 142 9.35 -5.88 -10.42
N CYS A 143 10.14 -5.82 -9.36
CA CYS A 143 9.66 -5.57 -8.00
C CYS A 143 10.07 -4.18 -7.45
N CYS A 144 10.95 -3.45 -8.15
CA CYS A 144 11.39 -2.13 -7.71
C CYS A 144 10.20 -1.16 -7.69
N VAL A 145 9.97 -0.50 -6.55
CA VAL A 145 8.92 0.52 -6.41
C VAL A 145 9.45 1.95 -6.50
N HIS A 146 10.73 2.12 -6.90
CA HIS A 146 11.38 3.43 -7.06
C HIS A 146 11.33 4.30 -5.79
N CYS A 147 11.58 3.70 -4.62
CA CYS A 147 11.49 4.41 -3.34
C CYS A 147 12.66 5.36 -3.07
N GLY A 148 13.88 5.03 -3.51
CA GLY A 148 15.07 5.86 -3.30
C GLY A 148 15.93 5.46 -2.09
N TRP A 149 15.61 4.40 -1.34
CA TRP A 149 16.44 3.94 -0.22
C TRP A 149 17.86 3.59 -0.66
N CYS A 150 18.02 2.85 -1.76
CA CYS A 150 19.32 2.44 -2.27
C CYS A 150 20.20 3.62 -2.69
N GLU A 151 19.62 4.62 -3.35
CA GLU A 151 20.27 5.90 -3.67
C GLU A 151 20.68 6.63 -2.39
N SER A 152 19.75 6.78 -1.44
CA SER A 152 19.97 7.53 -0.20
C SER A 152 21.06 6.94 0.72
N VAL A 153 21.27 5.62 0.70
CA VAL A 153 22.28 4.96 1.55
C VAL A 153 23.60 4.72 0.84
N CYS A 154 23.69 4.99 -0.47
CA CYS A 154 24.89 4.71 -1.23
C CYS A 154 26.02 5.64 -0.79
N PRO A 155 27.14 5.14 -0.24
CA PRO A 155 28.20 6.00 0.27
C PRO A 155 29.05 6.66 -0.83
N VAL A 156 28.84 6.25 -2.09
CA VAL A 156 29.60 6.65 -3.27
C VAL A 156 28.70 7.16 -4.39
N ASP A 157 27.41 7.43 -4.09
CA ASP A 157 26.43 7.98 -5.04
C ASP A 157 26.33 7.22 -6.38
N ALA A 158 26.54 5.89 -6.34
CA ALA A 158 26.58 5.04 -7.52
C ALA A 158 25.19 4.63 -8.05
N ILE A 159 24.11 4.99 -7.35
CA ILE A 159 22.73 4.57 -7.67
C ILE A 159 21.88 5.80 -7.98
N GLU A 160 21.16 5.79 -9.10
CA GLU A 160 20.21 6.83 -9.49
C GLU A 160 18.77 6.27 -9.52
N VAL A 161 17.83 6.96 -8.87
CA VAL A 161 16.41 6.58 -8.80
C VAL A 161 15.51 7.70 -9.31
N GLU A 162 14.68 7.40 -10.31
CA GLU A 162 13.56 8.28 -10.71
C GLU A 162 12.25 7.79 -10.09
N LYS A 163 11.55 8.66 -9.35
CA LYS A 163 10.25 8.35 -8.73
C LYS A 163 9.09 8.49 -9.74
N PRO A 164 7.94 7.82 -9.52
CA PRO A 164 6.78 7.96 -10.38
C PRO A 164 6.05 9.30 -10.20
N PHE A 165 5.98 9.82 -8.98
CA PHE A 165 5.17 10.99 -8.61
C PHE A 165 5.92 11.89 -7.63
N GLU A 166 5.63 13.18 -7.71
CA GLU A 166 5.82 14.12 -6.61
C GLU A 166 4.50 14.32 -5.87
N GLY A 167 4.55 14.78 -4.62
CA GLY A 167 3.33 14.98 -3.87
C GLY A 167 3.50 15.58 -2.49
N THR A 168 2.37 15.62 -1.79
CA THR A 168 2.28 15.98 -0.37
C THR A 168 1.65 14.84 0.40
N TRP A 169 2.12 14.66 1.62
CA TRP A 169 1.53 13.74 2.59
C TRP A 169 1.21 14.55 3.85
N PHE A 170 0.02 14.32 4.40
CA PHE A 170 -0.42 14.94 5.63
C PHE A 170 -1.14 13.91 6.50
N ARG A 171 -0.91 13.96 7.81
CA ARG A 171 -1.60 13.14 8.79
C ARG A 171 -2.17 14.03 9.88
N ASP A 172 -3.48 13.94 10.06
CA ASP A 172 -4.20 14.57 11.15
C ASP A 172 -3.92 13.83 12.48
N GLU A 173 -3.26 14.52 13.41
CA GLU A 173 -2.91 13.97 14.73
C GLU A 173 -4.12 13.72 15.62
N ASP A 174 -5.18 14.51 15.50
CA ASP A 174 -6.36 14.37 16.35
C ASP A 174 -7.21 13.18 15.93
N ILE A 175 -7.20 12.85 14.63
CA ILE A 175 -7.90 11.69 14.07
C ILE A 175 -7.06 10.41 14.18
N CYS A 176 -5.73 10.49 14.02
CA CYS A 176 -4.87 9.32 14.03
C CYS A 176 -4.90 8.57 15.37
N GLN A 177 -5.20 7.28 15.33
CA GLN A 177 -5.23 6.39 16.51
C GLN A 177 -4.00 5.48 16.62
N ALA A 178 -2.93 5.78 15.88
CA ALA A 178 -1.67 5.03 15.90
C ALA A 178 -1.79 3.49 15.69
N CYS A 179 -2.78 3.02 14.92
CA CYS A 179 -3.02 1.58 14.67
C CYS A 179 -2.02 0.88 13.74
N ARG A 180 -1.02 1.62 13.25
CA ARG A 180 0.09 1.17 12.39
C ARG A 180 -0.29 0.57 11.02
N THR A 181 -1.57 0.55 10.63
CA THR A 181 -1.99 0.03 9.32
C THR A 181 -1.26 0.70 8.17
N CYS A 182 -1.12 2.03 8.21
CA CYS A 182 -0.39 2.79 7.20
C CYS A 182 1.11 2.43 7.09
N VAL A 183 1.72 2.01 8.21
CA VAL A 183 3.12 1.56 8.26
C VAL A 183 3.22 0.20 7.59
N ASP A 184 2.37 -0.75 7.97
CA ASP A 184 2.37 -2.12 7.46
C ASP A 184 2.07 -2.19 5.95
N VAL A 185 1.20 -1.31 5.44
CA VAL A 185 0.84 -1.31 4.01
C VAL A 185 1.85 -0.55 3.13
N CYS A 186 2.81 0.16 3.71
CA CYS A 186 3.67 1.06 2.94
C CYS A 186 4.70 0.25 2.13
N PRO A 187 4.62 0.20 0.79
CA PRO A 187 5.57 -0.59 -0.01
C PRO A 187 7.00 -0.04 0.06
N CYS A 188 7.14 1.25 0.40
CA CYS A 188 8.43 1.93 0.44
C CYS A 188 9.06 1.92 1.84
N ASN A 189 8.39 1.37 2.86
CA ASN A 189 8.77 1.56 4.27
C ASN A 189 9.04 3.04 4.62
N ALA A 190 8.23 3.94 4.05
CA ALA A 190 8.40 5.39 4.18
C ALA A 190 7.64 5.99 5.37
N LEU A 191 6.84 5.18 6.08
CA LEU A 191 6.08 5.58 7.26
C LEU A 191 6.57 4.77 8.46
N PHE A 192 6.72 5.42 9.61
CA PHE A 192 7.24 4.77 10.81
C PHE A 192 6.69 5.44 12.07
N ASN A 193 6.68 4.71 13.18
CA ASN A 193 6.44 5.30 14.49
C ASN A 193 7.81 5.76 15.03
N PRO A 194 8.01 7.06 15.30
CA PRO A 194 9.28 7.54 15.85
C PRO A 194 9.51 7.00 17.27
N ASP A 195 10.77 6.71 17.60
CA ASP A 195 11.19 6.50 18.98
C ASP A 195 11.03 7.81 19.77
N TRP A 196 10.87 7.71 21.09
CA TRP A 196 10.67 8.87 21.96
C TRP A 196 11.34 8.68 23.31
N GLU A 197 11.73 9.80 23.92
CA GLU A 197 12.20 9.84 25.30
C GLU A 197 11.09 10.29 26.27
N ALA A 198 11.29 10.03 27.57
CA ALA A 198 10.31 10.39 28.59
C ALA A 198 10.05 11.92 28.62
N GLY A 199 8.79 12.31 28.39
CA GLY A 199 8.36 13.71 28.36
C GLY A 199 8.43 14.37 26.99
N GLU A 200 8.98 13.70 25.98
CA GLU A 200 8.98 14.16 24.60
C GLU A 200 7.61 13.95 23.94
N ARG A 201 7.20 14.91 23.10
CA ARG A 201 6.06 14.75 22.22
C ARG A 201 6.57 14.51 20.81
N VAL A 202 6.31 13.30 20.31
CA VAL A 202 6.58 12.92 18.92
C VAL A 202 5.28 12.71 18.17
N ASP A 203 5.39 12.76 16.84
CA ASP A 203 4.31 12.39 15.94
C ASP A 203 3.90 10.92 16.15
N LYS A 204 2.61 10.61 16.08
CA LYS A 204 2.14 9.23 16.18
C LYS A 204 2.69 8.35 15.06
N VAL A 205 2.80 8.90 13.85
CA VAL A 205 3.35 8.24 12.65
C VAL A 205 4.09 9.28 11.81
N ALA A 206 5.40 9.20 11.69
CA ALA A 206 6.20 10.08 10.85
C ALA A 206 6.37 9.54 9.41
N GLN A 207 6.78 10.43 8.50
CA GLN A 207 7.08 10.11 7.09
C GLN A 207 8.56 10.39 6.78
N ARG A 208 9.17 9.56 5.93
CA ARG A 208 10.41 9.84 5.17
C ARG A 208 10.02 10.35 3.76
N PRO A 209 10.10 11.66 3.48
CA PRO A 209 9.74 12.19 2.15
C PRO A 209 10.63 11.62 1.03
N ASP A 210 11.92 11.43 1.32
CA ASP A 210 12.90 10.91 0.37
C ASP A 210 12.67 9.45 0.01
N ALA A 211 11.92 8.68 0.82
CA ALA A 211 11.50 7.32 0.50
C ALA A 211 10.08 7.25 -0.09
N CYS A 212 9.28 8.32 0.04
CA CYS A 212 7.87 8.30 -0.36
C CYS A 212 7.71 8.50 -1.87
N ILE A 213 6.86 7.68 -2.49
CA ILE A 213 6.48 7.78 -3.91
C ILE A 213 5.08 8.36 -4.13
N TYR A 214 4.43 8.83 -3.05
CA TYR A 214 3.09 9.44 -3.07
C TYR A 214 2.00 8.59 -3.75
N CYS A 215 2.10 7.26 -3.63
CA CYS A 215 1.18 6.33 -4.27
C CYS A 215 -0.25 6.44 -3.70
N GLY A 216 -0.38 6.61 -2.37
CA GLY A 216 -1.67 6.75 -1.67
C GLY A 216 -2.11 5.52 -0.86
N ALA A 217 -1.38 4.40 -0.88
CA ALA A 217 -1.78 3.16 -0.19
C ALA A 217 -2.05 3.35 1.32
N CYS A 218 -1.28 4.21 1.99
CA CYS A 218 -1.48 4.56 3.39
C CYS A 218 -2.79 5.34 3.63
N ALA A 219 -3.20 6.21 2.72
CA ALA A 219 -4.47 6.93 2.79
C ALA A 219 -5.64 5.98 2.51
N VAL A 220 -5.52 5.12 1.48
CA VAL A 220 -6.55 4.13 1.12
C VAL A 220 -6.78 3.13 2.25
N SER A 221 -5.75 2.72 2.97
CA SER A 221 -5.85 1.75 4.06
C SER A 221 -6.21 2.34 5.43
N CYS A 222 -6.24 3.67 5.57
CA CYS A 222 -6.46 4.31 6.86
C CYS A 222 -7.92 4.16 7.31
N PRO A 223 -8.20 3.40 8.39
CA PRO A 223 -9.58 3.08 8.78
C PRO A 223 -10.37 4.28 9.31
N VAL A 224 -9.67 5.34 9.72
CA VAL A 224 -10.24 6.58 10.26
C VAL A 224 -9.98 7.79 9.34
N GLN A 225 -9.44 7.56 8.14
CA GLN A 225 -9.15 8.61 7.14
C GLN A 225 -8.28 9.77 7.68
N ALA A 226 -7.35 9.47 8.59
CA ALA A 226 -6.42 10.46 9.16
C ALA A 226 -5.31 10.90 8.19
N ILE A 227 -5.12 10.21 7.05
CA ILE A 227 -4.01 10.47 6.12
C ILE A 227 -4.55 10.96 4.78
N ASP A 228 -3.99 12.07 4.31
CA ASP A 228 -4.19 12.60 2.96
C ASP A 228 -2.89 12.49 2.16
N VAL A 229 -3.00 12.02 0.92
CA VAL A 229 -1.90 11.95 -0.04
C VAL A 229 -2.38 12.51 -1.36
N LYS A 230 -1.71 13.56 -1.82
CA LYS A 230 -1.95 14.22 -3.10
C LYS A 230 -0.71 14.11 -3.96
N LYS A 231 -0.91 13.77 -5.22
CA LYS A 231 0.13 13.84 -6.25
C LYS A 231 0.16 15.27 -6.77
N THR A 232 1.32 15.93 -6.77
CA THR A 232 1.50 17.29 -7.30
C THR A 232 2.10 17.29 -8.69
N ALA A 233 2.80 16.22 -9.07
CA ALA A 233 3.27 15.99 -10.43
C ALA A 233 3.38 14.49 -10.75
N ILE A 234 3.33 14.15 -12.04
CA ILE A 234 3.90 12.91 -12.55
C ILE A 234 5.36 13.23 -12.86
N ALA A 235 6.28 12.63 -12.11
CA ALA A 235 7.69 13.00 -12.15
C ALA A 235 8.38 12.54 -13.44
N ALA A 236 8.04 11.33 -13.92
CA ALA A 236 8.56 10.81 -15.17
C ALA A 236 8.08 11.60 -16.40
N GLU A 237 8.95 11.74 -17.40
CA GLU A 237 8.61 12.40 -18.68
C GLU A 237 7.81 11.47 -19.60
N MET A 238 6.50 11.41 -19.33
CA MET A 238 5.52 10.60 -20.07
C MET A 238 4.88 11.35 -21.26
N GLU A 239 4.67 10.62 -22.36
CA GLU A 239 3.86 11.12 -23.48
C GLU A 239 2.38 11.28 -23.09
N LYS A 240 1.78 12.42 -23.45
CA LYS A 240 0.37 12.76 -23.13
C LYS A 240 0.08 12.85 -21.62
N LYS A 241 1.09 13.08 -20.77
CA LYS A 241 0.95 13.17 -19.30
C LYS A 241 -0.15 14.12 -18.81
N LYS A 242 -0.35 15.26 -19.52
CA LYS A 242 -1.42 16.26 -19.22
C LYS A 242 -2.83 15.68 -19.08
N VAL A 243 -3.16 14.60 -19.82
CA VAL A 243 -4.47 13.95 -19.73
C VAL A 243 -4.66 13.27 -18.37
N PHE A 244 -3.59 12.66 -17.85
CA PHE A 244 -3.58 11.97 -16.57
C PHE A 244 -3.40 12.95 -15.42
N GLU A 245 -2.60 13.99 -15.59
CA GLU A 245 -2.43 15.06 -14.60
C GLU A 245 -3.78 15.69 -14.21
N LYS A 246 -4.63 16.00 -15.19
CA LYS A 246 -6.00 16.51 -14.94
C LYS A 246 -6.87 15.55 -14.10
N LYS A 247 -6.59 14.24 -14.19
CA LYS A 247 -7.33 13.21 -13.45
C LYS A 247 -6.75 12.94 -12.07
N LEU A 248 -5.44 13.12 -11.87
CA LEU A 248 -4.71 12.68 -10.67
C LEU A 248 -4.24 13.80 -9.75
N LEU A 249 -3.78 14.93 -10.30
CA LEU A 249 -3.06 15.92 -9.50
C LEU A 249 -4.00 16.66 -8.54
N ASP A 250 -3.47 16.96 -7.35
CA ASP A 250 -4.12 17.68 -6.25
C ASP A 250 -5.45 17.08 -5.77
N LYS A 251 -5.75 15.85 -6.17
CA LYS A 251 -6.90 15.10 -5.70
C LYS A 251 -6.51 14.21 -4.53
N PRO A 252 -7.41 14.06 -3.54
CA PRO A 252 -7.20 13.09 -2.49
C PRO A 252 -7.17 11.67 -3.06
N SER A 253 -6.49 10.78 -2.34
CA SER A 253 -6.54 9.36 -2.64
C SER A 253 -7.98 8.84 -2.55
N VAL A 254 -8.28 7.80 -3.33
CA VAL A 254 -9.61 7.20 -3.38
C VAL A 254 -10.02 6.62 -2.02
N LYS A 255 -11.28 6.79 -1.63
CA LYS A 255 -11.83 6.09 -0.46
C LYS A 255 -12.09 4.63 -0.82
N PRO A 256 -11.59 3.65 -0.04
CA PRO A 256 -11.82 2.24 -0.34
C PRO A 256 -13.31 1.89 -0.21
N THR A 257 -13.76 0.93 -1.00
CA THR A 257 -15.05 0.25 -0.77
C THR A 257 -14.86 -0.82 0.29
N LEU A 258 -15.89 -1.04 1.10
CA LEU A 258 -15.89 -2.11 2.09
C LEU A 258 -16.10 -3.46 1.39
N THR A 259 -14.99 -4.09 1.01
CA THR A 259 -14.96 -5.38 0.29
C THR A 259 -14.64 -6.56 1.20
N SER A 260 -14.73 -6.34 2.52
CA SER A 260 -14.69 -7.37 3.54
C SER A 260 -15.70 -7.08 4.64
N LYS A 261 -16.12 -8.11 5.35
CA LYS A 261 -16.96 -8.00 6.56
C LYS A 261 -16.23 -8.60 7.75
N LEU A 262 -16.52 -8.11 8.94
CA LEU A 262 -16.05 -8.71 10.18
C LEU A 262 -17.01 -9.82 10.58
N VAL A 263 -16.45 -10.96 10.98
CA VAL A 263 -17.21 -12.11 11.46
C VAL A 263 -16.66 -12.49 12.82
N THR A 264 -17.56 -12.88 13.72
CA THR A 264 -17.25 -13.21 15.11
C THR A 264 -17.82 -14.58 15.47
N ASP A 265 -17.08 -15.35 16.26
CA ASP A 265 -17.54 -16.58 16.89
C ASP A 265 -17.68 -16.37 18.40
N LYS A 266 -18.92 -16.41 18.89
CA LYS A 266 -19.22 -16.23 20.32
C LYS A 266 -18.78 -17.42 21.19
N TYR A 267 -18.59 -18.61 20.62
CA TYR A 267 -18.21 -19.81 21.37
C TYR A 267 -16.72 -19.85 21.64
N ASP A 268 -15.91 -19.38 20.69
CA ASP A 268 -14.46 -19.26 20.84
C ASP A 268 -14.04 -17.92 21.48
N CYS A 269 -14.96 -16.96 21.60
CA CYS A 269 -14.68 -15.66 22.21
C CYS A 269 -14.51 -15.76 23.73
N LEU A 270 -13.42 -15.18 24.24
CA LEU A 270 -13.15 -15.09 25.67
C LEU A 270 -13.75 -13.83 26.34
N GLY A 271 -14.37 -12.93 25.57
CA GLY A 271 -14.92 -11.66 26.09
C GLY A 271 -13.87 -10.67 26.60
N CYS A 272 -12.59 -10.83 26.26
CA CYS A 272 -11.50 -10.01 26.79
C CYS A 272 -11.52 -8.54 26.33
N GLY A 273 -12.21 -8.22 25.23
CA GLY A 273 -12.34 -6.85 24.71
C GLY A 273 -11.13 -6.28 23.97
N ASN A 274 -10.04 -7.04 23.79
CA ASN A 274 -8.85 -6.57 23.08
C ASN A 274 -9.15 -6.03 21.67
N CYS A 275 -10.07 -6.69 20.96
CA CYS A 275 -10.52 -6.26 19.63
C CYS A 275 -11.27 -4.92 19.66
N VAL A 276 -12.00 -4.62 20.73
CA VAL A 276 -12.72 -3.35 20.94
C VAL A 276 -11.72 -2.22 21.21
N ILE A 277 -10.73 -2.48 22.07
CA ILE A 277 -9.71 -1.52 22.51
C ILE A 277 -8.76 -1.16 21.37
N VAL A 278 -8.26 -2.16 20.64
CA VAL A 278 -7.31 -1.94 19.53
C VAL A 278 -7.97 -1.34 18.28
N CYS A 279 -9.31 -1.36 18.21
CA CYS A 279 -10.04 -0.91 17.04
C CYS A 279 -9.89 0.61 16.87
N PRO A 280 -9.23 1.10 15.81
CA PRO A 280 -9.06 2.54 15.58
C PRO A 280 -10.38 3.27 15.34
N VAL A 281 -11.38 2.59 14.77
CA VAL A 281 -12.72 3.17 14.54
C VAL A 281 -13.40 3.42 15.89
N ASN A 282 -13.36 2.45 16.81
CA ASN A 282 -13.88 2.63 18.16
C ASN A 282 -13.10 3.70 18.92
N ALA A 283 -11.77 3.67 18.87
CA ALA A 283 -10.92 4.61 19.57
C ALA A 283 -11.15 6.06 19.10
N TYR A 284 -11.32 6.25 17.79
CA TYR A 284 -11.68 7.55 17.23
C TYR A 284 -13.07 8.00 17.65
N ALA A 285 -14.05 7.09 17.65
CA ALA A 285 -15.42 7.42 18.05
C ALA A 285 -15.54 7.74 19.54
N ASN A 286 -14.78 7.04 20.41
CA ASN A 286 -14.82 7.27 21.85
C ASN A 286 -13.53 6.85 22.57
N LYS A 287 -12.97 7.79 23.35
CA LYS A 287 -11.73 7.59 24.13
C LYS A 287 -11.88 6.62 25.31
N GLU A 288 -13.08 6.49 25.87
CA GLU A 288 -13.37 5.55 26.96
C GLU A 288 -13.27 4.10 26.47
N LEU A 289 -13.72 3.81 25.25
CA LEU A 289 -13.54 2.49 24.62
C LEU A 289 -12.06 2.18 24.40
N ALA A 290 -11.28 3.17 23.95
CA ALA A 290 -9.83 3.02 23.80
C ALA A 290 -9.11 2.78 25.13
N ALA A 291 -9.67 3.26 26.25
CA ALA A 291 -9.15 3.05 27.60
C ALA A 291 -9.64 1.74 28.24
N GLY A 292 -10.50 0.97 27.57
CA GLY A 292 -11.02 -0.31 28.06
C GLY A 292 -12.28 -0.21 28.92
N HIS A 293 -13.00 0.91 28.88
CA HIS A 293 -14.30 1.06 29.54
C HIS A 293 -15.44 0.44 28.70
N LEU A 294 -15.47 -0.90 28.63
CA LEU A 294 -16.35 -1.65 27.72
C LEU A 294 -17.84 -1.64 28.11
N ASN A 295 -18.16 -1.56 29.41
CA ASN A 295 -19.51 -1.82 29.93
C ASN A 295 -20.29 -0.56 30.35
N ASN A 296 -19.70 0.63 30.21
CA ASN A 296 -20.25 1.88 30.77
C ASN A 296 -20.87 2.79 29.72
N MET A 297 -21.30 2.24 28.58
CA MET A 297 -21.72 3.04 27.43
C MET A 297 -22.93 2.44 26.73
N ASP A 298 -23.87 3.32 26.36
CA ASP A 298 -25.09 2.94 25.65
C ASP A 298 -24.83 2.76 24.15
N GLU A 299 -23.95 3.57 23.54
CA GLU A 299 -23.66 3.55 22.11
C GLU A 299 -22.19 3.21 21.82
N LYS A 300 -21.94 2.26 20.91
CA LYS A 300 -20.61 1.83 20.46
C LYS A 300 -20.55 1.88 18.95
N ALA A 301 -19.40 2.30 18.41
CA ALA A 301 -19.28 2.57 16.98
C ALA A 301 -19.21 1.32 16.11
N LEU A 302 -18.28 0.39 16.36
CA LEU A 302 -18.07 -0.79 15.52
C LEU A 302 -18.14 -2.10 16.29
N LEU A 303 -17.39 -2.21 17.39
CA LEU A 303 -17.33 -3.44 18.20
C LEU A 303 -17.73 -3.16 19.64
N GLU A 304 -18.40 -4.12 20.26
CA GLU A 304 -18.65 -4.14 21.70
C GLU A 304 -18.44 -5.55 22.27
N VAL A 305 -18.34 -5.65 23.60
CA VAL A 305 -18.46 -6.92 24.31
C VAL A 305 -19.83 -6.97 24.97
N GLU A 306 -20.65 -7.93 24.57
CA GLU A 306 -21.99 -8.14 25.11
C GLU A 306 -22.12 -9.59 25.59
N ASN A 307 -22.61 -9.80 26.82
CA ASN A 307 -22.80 -11.14 27.40
C ASN A 307 -21.54 -12.03 27.36
N GLY A 308 -20.36 -11.43 27.47
CA GLY A 308 -19.08 -12.13 27.45
C GLY A 308 -18.54 -12.50 26.06
N ALA A 309 -19.16 -12.02 24.98
CA ALA A 309 -18.69 -12.23 23.61
C ALA A 309 -18.59 -10.91 22.84
N VAL A 310 -17.69 -10.84 21.86
CA VAL A 310 -17.61 -9.67 20.96
C VAL A 310 -18.75 -9.71 19.94
N ASN A 311 -19.39 -8.57 19.72
CA ASN A 311 -20.39 -8.36 18.67
C ASN A 311 -19.95 -7.22 17.73
N VAL A 312 -20.32 -7.34 16.44
CA VAL A 312 -20.18 -6.27 15.45
C VAL A 312 -21.47 -5.45 15.45
N VAL A 313 -21.39 -4.20 15.91
CA VAL A 313 -22.54 -3.30 16.10
C VAL A 313 -22.95 -2.65 14.77
N ASP A 314 -21.97 -2.12 14.03
CA ASP A 314 -22.20 -1.47 12.74
C ASP A 314 -21.09 -1.87 11.77
N GLN A 315 -21.44 -2.73 10.81
CA GLN A 315 -20.49 -3.23 9.83
C GLN A 315 -20.00 -2.14 8.86
N ASP A 316 -20.80 -1.10 8.61
CA ASP A 316 -20.56 -0.12 7.54
C ASP A 316 -19.49 0.91 7.93
N VAL A 317 -19.27 1.14 9.22
CA VAL A 317 -18.18 1.99 9.72
C VAL A 317 -16.83 1.25 9.79
N CYS A 318 -16.79 -0.05 9.50
CA CYS A 318 -15.56 -0.83 9.54
C CYS A 318 -14.56 -0.33 8.48
N GLY A 319 -13.43 0.22 8.92
CA GLY A 319 -12.35 0.62 8.02
C GLY A 319 -11.53 -0.55 7.44
N SER A 320 -11.91 -1.80 7.72
CA SER A 320 -11.25 -3.03 7.23
C SER A 320 -9.72 -2.95 7.32
N CYS A 321 -9.20 -2.76 8.54
CA CYS A 321 -7.75 -2.75 8.78
C CYS A 321 -7.22 -4.07 9.35
N GLY A 322 -8.06 -4.88 9.99
CA GLY A 322 -7.68 -6.17 10.58
C GLY A 322 -6.98 -6.13 11.93
N ALA A 323 -6.90 -4.96 12.59
CA ALA A 323 -6.28 -4.85 13.92
C ALA A 323 -6.94 -5.77 14.97
N CYS A 324 -8.26 -5.91 14.93
CA CYS A 324 -9.02 -6.80 15.81
C CYS A 324 -8.69 -8.28 15.61
N ALA A 325 -8.46 -8.72 14.37
CA ALA A 325 -8.11 -10.10 14.05
C ALA A 325 -6.69 -10.45 14.53
N MET A 326 -5.72 -9.55 14.35
CA MET A 326 -4.34 -9.77 14.79
C MET A 326 -4.18 -9.90 16.31
N ILE A 327 -5.01 -9.20 17.10
CA ILE A 327 -4.91 -9.21 18.56
C ILE A 327 -5.75 -10.32 19.22
N CYS A 328 -6.58 -11.03 18.45
CA CYS A 328 -7.49 -12.02 19.01
C CYS A 328 -6.74 -13.30 19.40
N PRO A 329 -6.69 -13.68 20.69
CA PRO A 329 -5.92 -14.84 21.12
C PRO A 329 -6.53 -16.19 20.70
N THR A 330 -7.81 -16.20 20.32
CA THR A 330 -8.55 -17.42 19.97
C THR A 330 -9.05 -17.43 18.52
N ASN A 331 -8.68 -16.43 17.71
CA ASN A 331 -9.22 -16.25 16.36
C ASN A 331 -10.76 -16.15 16.29
N ALA A 332 -11.42 -15.78 17.38
CA ALA A 332 -12.87 -15.61 17.47
C ALA A 332 -13.41 -14.38 16.70
N ILE A 333 -12.55 -13.61 16.04
CA ILE A 333 -12.95 -12.52 15.13
C ILE A 333 -12.00 -12.49 13.93
N TRP A 334 -12.55 -12.48 12.72
CA TRP A 334 -11.78 -12.48 11.47
C TRP A 334 -12.46 -11.66 10.38
N LEU A 335 -11.81 -11.51 9.23
CA LEU A 335 -12.38 -10.89 8.04
C LEU A 335 -12.74 -11.94 6.99
N GLU A 336 -13.92 -11.79 6.40
CA GLU A 336 -14.34 -12.54 5.21
C GLU A 336 -14.51 -11.62 4.01
N LYS A 337 -14.39 -12.20 2.81
CA LYS A 337 -14.66 -11.49 1.57
C LYS A 337 -16.12 -11.03 1.53
N LYS A 338 -16.34 -9.79 1.10
CA LYS A 338 -17.65 -9.25 0.76
C LYS A 338 -17.59 -8.85 -0.72
N GLU A 339 -18.34 -9.54 -1.57
CA GLU A 339 -18.39 -9.22 -2.99
C GLU A 339 -18.98 -7.83 -3.20
N VAL A 340 -18.44 -7.10 -4.16
CA VAL A 340 -18.96 -5.81 -4.58
C VAL A 340 -20.05 -6.00 -5.63
N GLU A 341 -21.21 -5.39 -5.39
CA GLU A 341 -22.29 -5.22 -6.38
C GLU A 341 -21.91 -4.24 -7.51
#